data_AF-A0A660MC27-F1
#
_entry.id   AF-A0A660MC27-F1
#
_cell.length_a   1.000
_cell.length_b   1.000
_cell.length_c   1.000
_cell.angle_alpha   90.00
_cell.angle_beta   90.00
_cell.angle_gamma   90.00
#
_symmetry.space_group_name_H-M   'P 1'
#
loop_
_entity.id
_entity.type
_entity.pdbx_description
1 polymer ?
#
loop_
_entity_poly.entity_id
_entity_poly.type
_entity_poly.pdbx_seq_one_letter_code
_entity_poly.pdbx_strand_id
1 'polypeptide(L)' 'MNLAVIGATGYVGDAVVRELAARGHNITAFARNPAKVLAAANVRAVAADVTAADFAAQL' A
#
# COMPACT_ATOMS: atom_id res chain seq x y z
N MET A 1 -0.82 1.97 14.32
CA MET A 1 -1.88 1.04 13.88
C MET A 1 -1.43 0.36 12.58
N ASN A 2 -1.98 -0.80 12.25
CA ASN A 2 -1.69 -1.51 10.99
C ASN A 2 -2.78 -1.16 9.97
N LEU A 3 -2.40 -0.64 8.81
CA LEU A 3 -3.31 -0.11 7.80
C LEU A 3 -2.99 -0.71 6.43
N ALA A 4 -4.02 -1.02 5.65
CA ALA A 4 -3.89 -1.44 4.26
C ALA A 4 -4.29 -0.29 3.33
N VAL A 5 -3.47 0.01 2.32
CA VAL A 5 -3.80 1.00 1.29
C VAL A 5 -3.82 0.30 -0.07
N ILE A 6 -4.99 0.24 -0.70
CA ILE A 6 -5.18 -0.34 -2.03
C ILE A 6 -5.06 0.77 -3.08
N GLY A 7 -4.31 0.51 -4.15
CA GLY A 7 -4.00 1.55 -5.14
C GLY A 7 -2.92 2.51 -4.64
N ALA A 8 -1.97 2.00 -3.85
CA ALA A 8 -0.95 2.79 -3.17
C ALA A 8 -0.03 3.62 -4.08
N THR A 9 -0.01 3.34 -5.39
CA THR A 9 0.79 4.09 -6.37
C THR A 9 -0.05 5.05 -7.22
N GLY A 10 -1.34 5.19 -6.92
CA GLY A 10 -2.23 6.16 -7.55
C GLY A 10 -2.05 7.56 -6.97
N TYR A 11 -2.67 8.56 -7.60
CA TYR A 11 -2.56 9.97 -7.19
C TYR A 11 -2.90 10.19 -5.71
N VAL A 12 -4.03 9.64 -5.26
CA VAL A 12 -4.45 9.74 -3.85
C VAL A 12 -3.73 8.73 -2.96
N GLY A 13 -3.56 7.50 -3.44
CA GLY A 13 -2.95 6.41 -2.66
C GLY A 13 -1.53 6.74 -2.21
N ASP A 14 -0.69 7.32 -3.08
CA ASP A 14 0.68 7.70 -2.73
C ASP A 14 0.72 8.77 -1.63
N ALA A 15 -0.12 9.81 -1.76
CA ALA A 15 -0.23 10.85 -0.74
C ALA A 15 -0.68 10.30 0.61
N VAL A 16 -1.64 9.37 0.61
CA VAL A 16 -2.12 8.69 1.83
C VAL A 16 -1.01 7.84 2.46
N VAL A 17 -0.28 7.03 1.67
CA VAL A 17 0.84 6.22 2.20
C VAL A 17 1.89 7.11 2.85
N ARG A 18 2.28 8.22 2.21
CA ARG A 18 3.25 9.17 2.76
C ARG A 18 2.78 9.76 4.09
N GLU A 19 1.53 10.20 4.15
CA GLU A 19 0.97 10.81 5.37
C GLU A 19 0.88 9.80 6.51
N LEU A 20 0.39 8.58 6.25
CA LEU A 20 0.30 7.53 7.25
C LEU A 20 1.69 7.08 7.72
N ALA A 21 2.66 7.02 6.80
CA ALA A 21 4.04 6.67 7.13
C ALA A 21 4.69 7.73 8.03
N ALA A 22 4.51 9.02 7.71
CA ALA A 22 5.00 10.13 8.51
C ALA A 22 4.39 10.16 9.92
N ARG A 23 3.14 9.70 10.07
CA ARG A 23 2.46 9.53 11.37
C ARG A 23 2.91 8.29 12.15
N GLY A 24 3.83 7.50 11.62
CA GLY A 24 4.37 6.30 12.27
C GLY A 24 3.43 5.10 12.26
N HIS A 25 2.48 5.03 11.33
CA HIS A 25 1.64 3.84 11.16
C HIS A 25 2.36 2.77 10.35
N ASN A 26 2.04 1.49 10.55
CA ASN A 26 2.54 0.41 9.71
C ASN A 26 1.58 0.23 8.54
N ILE A 27 2.10 0.32 7.31
CA ILE A 27 1.28 0.29 6.10
C ILE A 27 1.61 -0.95 5.27
N THR A 28 0.58 -1.67 4.84
CA THR A 28 0.66 -2.62 3.74
C THR A 28 0.07 -1.95 2.49
N ALA A 29 0.93 -1.63 1.54
CA ALA A 29 0.61 -0.88 0.34
C ALA A 29 0.43 -1.83 -0.85
N PHE A 30 -0.81 -2.01 -1.30
CA PHE A 30 -1.16 -2.87 -2.43
C PHE A 30 -1.17 -2.08 -3.74
N ALA A 31 -0.40 -2.54 -4.72
CA ALA A 31 -0.36 -1.95 -6.05
C ALA A 31 0.06 -2.98 -7.11
N ARG A 32 -0.36 -2.77 -8.36
CA ARG A 32 0.09 -3.59 -9.49
C ARG A 32 1.58 -3.43 -9.80
N ASN A 33 2.14 -2.26 -9.50
CA ASN A 33 3.56 -1.98 -9.64
C ASN A 33 4.15 -1.51 -8.31
N PRO A 34 4.47 -2.42 -7.38
CA PRO A 34 4.91 -2.07 -6.03
C PRO A 34 6.25 -1.34 -5.99
N ALA A 35 7.06 -1.40 -7.06
CA ALA A 35 8.33 -0.68 -7.15
C ALA A 35 8.17 0.86 -7.11
N LYS A 36 6.94 1.37 -7.32
CA LYS A 36 6.62 2.80 -7.22
C LYS A 36 6.14 3.23 -5.83
N VAL A 37 5.96 2.29 -4.90
CA VAL A 37 5.52 2.61 -3.52
C VAL A 37 6.67 3.28 -2.77
N LEU A 38 6.34 4.24 -1.91
CA LEU A 38 7.29 4.88 -0.99
C LEU A 38 8.10 3.82 -0.20
N ALA A 39 9.42 3.88 -0.33
CA ALA A 39 10.32 3.07 0.49
C ALA A 39 10.50 3.73 1.87
N ALA A 40 9.89 3.13 2.90
CA ALA A 40 10.04 3.55 4.29
C ALA A 40 10.03 2.33 5.22
N ALA A 41 10.66 2.43 6.39
CA ALA A 41 10.80 1.30 7.32
C ALA A 41 9.46 0.69 7.79
N ASN A 42 8.41 1.51 7.83
CA ASN A 42 7.05 1.14 8.23
C ASN A 42 6.10 0.93 7.05
N VAL A 43 6.60 0.81 5.81
CA VAL A 43 5.80 0.59 4.60
C VAL A 43 6.23 -0.71 3.94
N ARG A 44 5.30 -1.66 3.82
CA ARG A 44 5.46 -2.91 3.06
C ARG A 44 4.69 -2.82 1.76
N ALA A 45 5.39 -2.84 0.63
CA ALA A 45 4.76 -2.91 -0.69
C ALA A 45 4.39 -4.36 -1.05
N VAL A 46 3.18 -4.57 -1.55
CA VAL A 46 2.66 -5.88 -2.00
C VAL A 46 2.12 -5.74 -3.41
N ALA A 47 2.57 -6.63 -4.30
CA ALA A 47 2.00 -6.75 -5.63
C ALA A 47 0.60 -7.36 -5.52
N ALA A 48 -0.42 -6.64 -5.99
CA ALA A 48 -1.79 -7.15 -6.01
C ALA A 48 -2.60 -6.51 -7.14
N ASP A 49 -3.55 -7.29 -7.65
CA ASP A 49 -4.62 -6.84 -8.54
C ASP A 49 -5.96 -7.01 -7.83
N VAL A 50 -6.69 -5.91 -7.66
CA VAL A 50 -7.99 -5.90 -6.97
C VAL A 50 -9.08 -6.67 -7.71
N THR A 51 -8.89 -6.91 -9.02
CA THR A 51 -9.83 -7.67 -9.86
C THR A 51 -9.55 -9.17 -9.87
N ALA A 52 -8.42 -9.61 -9.28
CA ALA A 52 -8.11 -11.02 -9.16
C ALA A 52 -9.05 -11.70 -8.16
N ALA A 53 -9.51 -12.91 -8.50
CA ALA A 53 -10.45 -13.67 -7.68
C ALA A 53 -9.92 -14.00 -6.27
N ASP A 54 -8.60 -14.08 -6.12
CA ASP A 54 -7.89 -14.41 -4.89
C ASP A 54 -7.45 -13.16 -4.10
N PHE A 55 -7.79 -11.94 -4.54
CA PHE A 55 -7.37 -10.70 -3.88
C PHE A 55 -7.71 -10.67 -2.38
N ALA A 56 -8.90 -11.15 -2.01
CA ALA A 56 -9.35 -11.16 -0.61
C ALA A 56 -8.46 -12.01 0.31
N ALA A 57 -7.74 -13.00 -0.22
CA ALA A 57 -6.81 -13.83 0.55
C ALA A 57 -5.48 -13.12 0.85
N GLN A 58 -5.23 -11.96 0.23
CA GLN A 58 -4.00 -11.18 0.39
C GLN A 58 -4.14 -10.06 1.44
N LEU A 59 -5.35 -9.81 1.95
CA LEU A 59 -5.68 -8.82 2.98
C LEU A 59 -5.28 -9.32 4.38
#